data_AF-A0A662CTG9-F1
#
_entry.id   AF-A0A662CTG9-F1
#
_cell.length_a   1.000
_cell.length_b   1.000
_cell.length_c   1.000
_cell.angle_alpha   90.00
_cell.angle_beta   90.00
_cell.angle_gamma   90.00
#
_symmetry.space_group_name_H-M   'P 1'
#
loop_
_entity.id
_entity.type
_entity.pdbx_description
1 polymer ?
#
loop_
_entity_poly.entity_id
_entity_poly.type
_entity_poly.pdbx_seq_one_letter_code
_entity_poly.pdbx_strand_id
1 'polypeptide(L)'
;MKKIFTTLCAAFVMFFACAQEGMDYFLPADISYNRDIPTPEEFFKQQLGEWHLTHDQVLNYMYEIARISDRAIIYEYARSYENKPLVHLVFTSEGNQAYLEELKALHARYSNPDEDIPIEGIPLVVSLTYGVHGNESSGPNASVLTAYHLAAAQGENIDKLLANTIIIVDPCLNPDGFTRHSTWANMHQSDIASGDKNSRQFYEGWPRGRTNHYWFDLNRDYLLLVNPESKGRVEKFHEWKPNVVTDHHESSPNTTFFFQPGVPSRNNPLIPAQNFELTREIATYHARYLDRIGSQYFSEESFDDYYFGKGSTYPDINAGIGILFEASSIRGRVRETSNGLKKLSLGIKNHFTVSLSTLEASMNLHNELLYFQKEFYKSALDLAEESETIAYLFGSETDKVKTQKFVEFLNQHQIEVYNSDKPCSFIVPVKQKQFRLLTSIFEEVTSFRDTAFYDVSTWTFTHAFDIPVTRLTSLKDVQLSDQPVSAEKIRGSVIGEKSSVAYLFRWNEYSTPEALYHLQNEG
;
A
#
# COMPACT_ATOMS: atom_id res chain seq x y z
N MET A 1 -42.98 -21.54 -41.40
CA MET A 1 -43.07 -20.35 -40.53
C MET A 1 -43.05 -20.67 -39.04
N LYS A 2 -43.97 -21.48 -38.49
CA LYS A 2 -43.99 -21.82 -37.04
C LYS A 2 -42.66 -22.36 -36.52
N LYS A 3 -42.03 -23.35 -37.19
CA LYS A 3 -40.73 -23.90 -36.76
C LYS A 3 -39.59 -22.86 -36.76
N ILE A 4 -39.52 -22.00 -37.77
CA ILE A 4 -38.51 -20.92 -37.87
C ILE A 4 -38.69 -19.91 -36.73
N PHE A 5 -39.95 -19.55 -36.41
CA PHE A 5 -40.26 -18.64 -35.31
C PHE A 5 -39.91 -19.24 -33.95
N THR A 6 -40.15 -20.55 -33.74
CA THR A 6 -39.75 -21.24 -32.51
C THR A 6 -38.23 -21.33 -32.36
N THR A 7 -37.48 -21.58 -33.44
CA THR A 7 -36.01 -21.59 -33.42
C THR A 7 -35.44 -20.20 -33.16
N LEU A 8 -36.03 -19.14 -33.75
CA LEU A 8 -35.64 -17.75 -33.49
C LEU A 8 -35.94 -17.33 -32.05
N CYS A 9 -37.10 -17.68 -31.50
CA CYS A 9 -37.41 -17.42 -30.08
C CYS A 9 -36.50 -18.21 -29.13
N ALA A 10 -36.17 -19.48 -29.44
CA ALA A 10 -35.23 -20.26 -28.63
C ALA A 10 -33.80 -19.71 -28.69
N ALA A 11 -33.35 -19.25 -29.88
CA ALA A 11 -32.09 -18.55 -30.03
C ALA A 11 -32.10 -17.22 -29.27
N PHE A 12 -33.17 -16.43 -29.37
CA PHE A 12 -33.32 -15.17 -28.62
C PHE A 12 -33.29 -15.42 -27.11
N VAL A 13 -34.02 -16.42 -26.60
CA VAL A 13 -33.99 -16.79 -25.16
C VAL A 13 -32.61 -17.29 -24.71
N MET A 14 -31.87 -18.02 -25.55
CA MET A 14 -30.47 -18.36 -25.27
C MET A 14 -29.55 -17.13 -25.25
N PHE A 15 -29.78 -16.13 -26.10
CA PHE A 15 -29.04 -14.86 -26.06
C PHE A 15 -29.34 -14.00 -24.82
N PHE A 16 -30.56 -14.07 -24.27
CA PHE A 16 -30.91 -13.36 -23.03
C PHE A 16 -30.44 -14.09 -21.75
N ALA A 17 -30.19 -15.40 -21.81
CA ALA A 17 -29.69 -16.18 -20.67
C ALA A 17 -28.18 -15.96 -20.40
N CYS A 18 -27.42 -15.43 -21.36
CA CYS A 18 -25.98 -15.13 -21.22
C CYS A 18 -25.68 -13.66 -20.85
N ALA A 19 -26.64 -12.93 -20.27
CA ALA A 19 -26.46 -11.51 -19.96
C ALA A 19 -25.64 -11.23 -18.68
N GLN A 20 -25.30 -12.27 -17.93
CA GLN A 20 -24.60 -12.19 -16.65
C GLN A 20 -23.18 -12.77 -16.74
N GLU A 21 -22.22 -12.04 -16.17
CA GLU A 21 -20.80 -12.39 -16.16
C GLU A 21 -20.54 -13.35 -15.00
N GLY A 22 -20.37 -14.65 -15.31
CA GLY A 22 -20.00 -15.66 -14.31
C GLY A 22 -18.50 -15.76 -14.12
N MET A 23 -18.05 -16.76 -13.35
CA MET A 23 -16.62 -17.00 -13.10
C MET A 23 -15.75 -17.13 -14.37
N ASP A 24 -16.30 -17.62 -15.48
CA ASP A 24 -15.63 -17.74 -16.78
C ASP A 24 -15.29 -16.38 -17.43
N TYR A 25 -15.99 -15.32 -17.04
CA TYR A 25 -15.64 -13.95 -17.45
C TYR A 25 -14.32 -13.50 -16.79
N PHE A 26 -14.06 -13.92 -15.56
CA PHE A 26 -12.92 -13.46 -14.77
C PHE A 26 -11.69 -14.37 -14.91
N LEU A 27 -11.89 -15.69 -14.83
CA LEU A 27 -10.81 -16.65 -14.74
C LEU A 27 -10.20 -16.99 -16.12
N PRO A 28 -8.87 -17.18 -16.22
CA PRO A 28 -8.24 -17.74 -17.40
C PRO A 28 -8.85 -19.09 -17.79
N ALA A 29 -9.24 -19.23 -19.07
CA ALA A 29 -9.96 -20.40 -19.59
C ALA A 29 -9.10 -21.66 -19.73
N ASP A 30 -7.77 -21.50 -19.72
CA ASP A 30 -6.77 -22.56 -19.89
C ASP A 30 -6.25 -23.13 -18.56
N ILE A 31 -6.80 -22.69 -17.42
CA ILE A 31 -6.37 -23.10 -16.08
C ILE A 31 -7.46 -23.95 -15.44
N SER A 32 -7.08 -25.11 -14.89
CA SER A 32 -7.94 -25.91 -14.02
C SER A 32 -7.85 -25.43 -12.58
N TYR A 33 -8.97 -25.47 -11.85
CA TYR A 33 -9.06 -25.06 -10.46
C TYR A 33 -9.49 -26.22 -9.57
N ASN A 34 -8.91 -26.31 -8.38
CA ASN A 34 -9.29 -27.25 -7.34
C ASN A 34 -10.74 -26.98 -6.89
N ARG A 35 -11.61 -27.99 -7.04
CA ARG A 35 -13.04 -27.89 -6.71
C ARG A 35 -13.36 -27.93 -5.22
N ASP A 36 -12.40 -28.32 -4.39
CA ASP A 36 -12.56 -28.31 -2.94
C ASP A 36 -12.49 -26.88 -2.36
N ILE A 37 -11.96 -25.94 -3.15
CA ILE A 37 -11.95 -24.52 -2.83
C ILE A 37 -13.17 -23.87 -3.49
N PRO A 38 -14.13 -23.34 -2.71
CA PRO A 38 -15.33 -22.74 -3.28
C PRO A 38 -14.94 -21.49 -4.06
N THR A 39 -15.57 -21.30 -5.23
CA THR A 39 -15.46 -20.03 -5.95
C THR A 39 -16.07 -18.89 -5.11
N PRO A 40 -15.69 -17.63 -5.35
CA PRO A 40 -16.34 -16.49 -4.71
C PRO A 40 -17.86 -16.49 -4.90
N GLU A 41 -18.36 -16.83 -6.09
CA GLU A 41 -19.81 -16.88 -6.36
C GLU A 41 -20.51 -17.99 -5.57
N GLU A 42 -19.89 -19.16 -5.44
CA GLU A 42 -20.41 -20.25 -4.62
C GLU A 42 -20.41 -19.90 -3.13
N PHE A 43 -19.41 -19.16 -2.65
CA PHE A 43 -19.32 -18.75 -1.26
C PHE A 43 -20.34 -17.67 -0.92
N PHE A 44 -20.40 -16.60 -1.72
CA PHE A 44 -21.29 -15.45 -1.47
C PHE A 44 -22.72 -15.66 -1.93
N LYS A 45 -23.00 -16.69 -2.74
CA LYS A 45 -24.31 -16.95 -3.36
C LYS A 45 -24.82 -15.78 -4.21
N GLN A 46 -23.89 -15.08 -4.86
CA GLN A 46 -24.14 -13.96 -5.77
C GLN A 46 -23.04 -13.89 -6.82
N GLN A 47 -23.31 -13.25 -7.95
CA GLN A 47 -22.29 -12.98 -8.96
C GLN A 47 -21.33 -11.89 -8.50
N LEU A 48 -20.06 -12.00 -8.90
CA LEU A 48 -19.09 -10.95 -8.59
C LEU A 48 -19.39 -9.67 -9.36
N GLY A 49 -19.41 -8.54 -8.64
CA GLY A 49 -19.75 -7.24 -9.20
C GLY A 49 -21.26 -6.98 -9.29
N GLU A 50 -22.11 -7.91 -8.85
CA GLU A 50 -23.55 -7.66 -8.69
C GLU A 50 -23.84 -6.70 -7.53
N TRP A 51 -23.22 -6.95 -6.38
CA TRP A 51 -23.17 -6.05 -5.24
C TRP A 51 -21.72 -5.77 -4.89
N HIS A 52 -21.49 -4.64 -4.21
CA HIS A 52 -20.19 -4.40 -3.59
C HIS A 52 -20.04 -5.34 -2.42
N LEU A 53 -18.95 -6.11 -2.38
CA LEU A 53 -18.60 -6.84 -1.16
C LEU A 53 -18.37 -5.84 -0.03
N THR A 54 -18.86 -6.16 1.17
CA THR A 54 -18.51 -5.44 2.39
C THR A 54 -17.16 -5.93 2.92
N HIS A 55 -16.52 -5.14 3.78
CA HIS A 55 -15.27 -5.53 4.45
C HIS A 55 -15.37 -6.93 5.08
N ASP A 56 -16.44 -7.20 5.82
CA ASP A 56 -16.62 -8.48 6.52
C ASP A 56 -16.82 -9.64 5.54
N GLN A 57 -17.47 -9.41 4.39
CA GLN A 57 -17.59 -10.44 3.35
C GLN A 57 -16.22 -10.77 2.74
N VAL A 58 -15.42 -9.74 2.42
CA VAL A 58 -14.05 -9.92 1.91
C VAL A 58 -13.23 -10.73 2.92
N LEU A 59 -13.20 -10.32 4.19
CA LEU A 59 -12.43 -11.03 5.22
C LEU A 59 -12.93 -12.44 5.50
N ASN A 60 -14.24 -12.67 5.54
CA ASN A 60 -14.78 -14.02 5.74
C ASN A 60 -14.31 -14.98 4.65
N TYR A 61 -14.19 -14.50 3.41
CA TYR A 61 -13.64 -15.30 2.32
C TYR A 61 -12.13 -15.53 2.46
N MET A 62 -11.36 -14.52 2.89
CA MET A 62 -9.93 -14.70 3.16
C MET A 62 -9.68 -15.71 4.29
N TYR A 63 -10.48 -15.68 5.36
CA TYR A 63 -10.44 -16.67 6.43
C TYR A 63 -10.83 -18.06 5.93
N GLU A 64 -11.83 -18.17 5.06
CA GLU A 64 -12.20 -19.47 4.48
C GLU A 64 -11.08 -20.04 3.62
N ILE A 65 -10.44 -19.23 2.77
CA ILE A 65 -9.28 -19.64 1.98
C ILE A 65 -8.15 -20.12 2.89
N ALA A 66 -7.79 -19.36 3.93
CA ALA A 66 -6.76 -19.75 4.89
C ALA A 66 -7.10 -21.03 5.66
N ARG A 67 -8.39 -21.31 5.87
CA ARG A 67 -8.86 -22.50 6.59
C ARG A 67 -8.74 -23.79 5.76
N ILE A 68 -8.89 -23.69 4.44
CA ILE A 68 -9.02 -24.86 3.55
C ILE A 68 -7.83 -25.06 2.60
N SER A 69 -6.98 -24.05 2.42
CA SER A 69 -5.86 -24.09 1.50
C SER A 69 -4.55 -24.31 2.25
N ASP A 70 -3.82 -25.36 1.92
CA ASP A 70 -2.46 -25.63 2.43
C ASP A 70 -1.41 -24.64 1.88
N ARG A 71 -1.82 -23.73 1.00
CA ARG A 71 -0.97 -22.71 0.37
C ARG A 71 -1.11 -21.34 1.01
N ALA A 72 -1.94 -21.14 2.04
CA ALA A 72 -2.26 -19.82 2.57
C ALA A 72 -2.22 -19.75 4.10
N ILE A 73 -1.60 -18.71 4.65
CA ILE A 73 -1.68 -18.37 6.09
C ILE A 73 -2.15 -16.92 6.24
N ILE A 74 -3.02 -16.66 7.21
CA ILE A 74 -3.55 -15.32 7.48
C ILE A 74 -3.02 -14.75 8.80
N TYR A 75 -2.63 -13.48 8.77
CA TYR A 75 -2.17 -12.72 9.94
C TYR A 75 -2.88 -11.38 10.04
N GLU A 76 -3.39 -11.02 11.21
CA GLU A 76 -3.84 -9.65 11.51
C GLU A 76 -2.60 -8.80 11.86
N TYR A 77 -2.40 -7.67 11.16
CA TYR A 77 -1.25 -6.80 11.39
C TYR A 77 -1.60 -5.48 12.06
N ALA A 78 -2.86 -5.04 11.97
CA ALA A 78 -3.32 -3.80 12.57
C ALA A 78 -4.84 -3.84 12.77
N ARG A 79 -5.33 -2.84 13.51
CA ARG A 79 -6.75 -2.50 13.57
C ARG A 79 -6.96 -1.03 13.27
N SER A 80 -8.02 -0.72 12.55
CA SER A 80 -8.44 0.65 12.27
C SER A 80 -9.00 1.34 13.52
N TYR A 81 -9.33 2.63 13.40
CA TYR A 81 -10.00 3.37 14.48
C TYR A 81 -11.39 2.84 14.82
N GLU A 82 -12.10 2.23 13.86
CA GLU A 82 -13.37 1.54 14.12
C GLU A 82 -13.17 0.08 14.58
N ASN A 83 -11.95 -0.29 14.99
CA ASN A 83 -11.59 -1.61 15.49
C ASN A 83 -11.81 -2.72 14.44
N LYS A 84 -11.65 -2.40 13.15
CA LYS A 84 -11.72 -3.38 12.06
C LYS A 84 -10.34 -3.97 11.81
N PRO A 85 -10.21 -5.31 11.70
CA PRO A 85 -8.92 -5.95 11.47
C PRO A 85 -8.41 -5.67 10.06
N LEU A 86 -7.12 -5.38 9.94
CA LEU A 86 -6.37 -5.42 8.68
C LEU A 86 -5.49 -6.66 8.66
N VAL A 87 -5.48 -7.37 7.53
CA VAL A 87 -4.88 -8.71 7.44
C VAL A 87 -3.96 -8.84 6.22
N HIS A 88 -2.94 -9.67 6.37
CA HIS A 88 -2.18 -10.23 5.25
C HIS A 88 -2.59 -11.69 5.07
N LEU A 89 -2.99 -12.06 3.85
CA LEU A 89 -3.10 -13.46 3.43
C LEU A 89 -1.85 -13.82 2.63
N VAL A 90 -0.98 -14.65 3.21
CA VAL A 90 0.35 -14.98 2.69
C VAL A 90 0.29 -16.32 1.96
N PHE A 91 0.61 -16.31 0.67
CA PHE A 91 0.66 -17.46 -0.21
C PHE A 91 2.08 -17.86 -0.56
N THR A 92 2.37 -19.14 -0.47
CA THR A 92 3.55 -19.79 -1.03
C THR A 92 3.24 -21.29 -1.20
N SER A 93 4.18 -22.09 -1.70
CA SER A 93 3.97 -23.53 -1.84
C SER A 93 3.74 -24.18 -0.47
N GLU A 94 2.99 -25.28 -0.42
CA GLU A 94 2.76 -26.04 0.83
C GLU A 94 4.08 -26.39 1.54
N GLY A 95 5.10 -26.80 0.78
CA GLY A 95 6.43 -27.07 1.32
C GLY A 95 7.10 -25.83 1.93
N ASN A 96 6.93 -24.66 1.32
CA ASN A 96 7.49 -23.40 1.82
C ASN A 96 6.75 -22.88 3.06
N GLN A 97 5.45 -23.18 3.22
CA GLN A 97 4.67 -22.71 4.37
C GLN A 97 5.27 -23.19 5.70
N ALA A 98 5.83 -24.41 5.73
CA ALA A 98 6.51 -24.95 6.91
C ALA A 98 7.81 -24.24 7.28
N TYR A 99 8.40 -23.45 6.36
CA TYR A 99 9.67 -22.75 6.51
C TYR A 99 9.55 -21.25 6.21
N LEU A 100 8.35 -20.69 6.36
CA LEU A 100 8.05 -19.32 5.94
C LEU A 100 8.94 -18.29 6.66
N GLU A 101 9.20 -18.48 7.95
CA GLU A 101 10.02 -17.56 8.75
C GLU A 101 11.50 -17.63 8.33
N GLU A 102 12.01 -18.83 8.04
CA GLU A 102 13.37 -19.02 7.51
C GLU A 102 13.54 -18.41 6.12
N LEU A 103 12.53 -18.58 5.25
CA LEU A 103 12.50 -18.01 3.91
C LEU A 103 12.43 -16.47 3.94
N LYS A 104 11.60 -15.91 4.83
CA LYS A 104 11.53 -14.47 5.09
C LYS A 104 12.87 -13.92 5.58
N ALA A 105 13.52 -14.61 6.52
CA ALA A 105 14.83 -14.22 7.03
C ALA A 105 15.92 -14.33 5.95
N LEU A 106 15.87 -15.38 5.12
CA LEU A 106 16.81 -15.59 4.01
C LEU A 106 16.70 -14.46 2.97
N HIS A 107 15.48 -14.07 2.58
CA HIS A 107 15.22 -12.91 1.73
C HIS A 107 15.79 -11.62 2.31
N ALA A 108 15.47 -11.32 3.58
CA ALA A 108 15.95 -10.11 4.25
C ALA A 108 17.48 -10.06 4.34
N ARG A 109 18.14 -11.19 4.64
CA ARG A 109 19.61 -11.29 4.67
C ARG A 109 20.22 -11.17 3.27
N TYR A 110 19.60 -11.71 2.23
CA TYR A 110 20.09 -11.52 0.87
C TYR A 110 20.09 -10.04 0.45
N SER A 111 19.05 -9.30 0.83
CA SER A 111 18.98 -7.85 0.60
C SER A 111 20.06 -7.05 1.34
N ASN A 112 20.71 -7.64 2.36
CA ASN A 112 21.77 -6.99 3.11
C ASN A 112 23.09 -6.98 2.31
N PRO A 113 23.62 -5.81 1.91
CA PRO A 113 24.85 -5.75 1.13
C PRO A 113 26.10 -6.23 1.89
N ASP A 114 26.05 -6.26 3.24
CA ASP A 114 27.15 -6.75 4.07
C ASP A 114 27.23 -8.29 4.11
N GLU A 115 26.21 -8.99 3.59
CA GLU A 115 26.16 -10.45 3.53
C GLU A 115 26.36 -10.97 2.10
N ASP A 116 27.28 -11.90 1.93
CA ASP A 116 27.54 -12.58 0.66
C ASP A 116 26.76 -13.89 0.57
N ILE A 117 25.47 -13.77 0.20
CA ILE A 117 24.56 -14.90 0.00
C ILE A 117 24.31 -15.07 -1.51
N PRO A 118 24.46 -16.30 -2.06
CA PRO A 118 24.13 -16.57 -3.45
C PRO A 118 22.61 -16.41 -3.68
N ILE A 119 22.24 -15.96 -4.88
CA ILE A 119 20.83 -15.70 -5.24
C ILE A 119 19.99 -16.97 -5.38
N GLU A 120 20.62 -18.13 -5.54
CA GLU A 120 19.92 -19.40 -5.76
C GLU A 120 19.05 -19.77 -4.55
N GLY A 121 17.76 -20.01 -4.78
CA GLY A 121 16.80 -20.41 -3.75
C GLY A 121 16.31 -19.29 -2.84
N ILE A 122 16.68 -18.03 -3.11
CA ILE A 122 16.10 -16.88 -2.43
C ILE A 122 14.68 -16.65 -2.97
N PRO A 123 13.63 -16.64 -2.13
CA PRO A 123 12.28 -16.38 -2.61
C PRO A 123 12.09 -14.89 -2.90
N LEU A 124 11.36 -14.59 -3.97
CA LEU A 124 10.87 -13.23 -4.19
C LEU A 124 9.73 -12.92 -3.20
N VAL A 125 9.59 -11.66 -2.78
CA VAL A 125 8.44 -11.20 -1.99
C VAL A 125 7.62 -10.20 -2.81
N VAL A 126 6.33 -10.51 -3.05
CA VAL A 126 5.41 -9.67 -3.82
C VAL A 126 4.19 -9.31 -2.99
N SER A 127 3.91 -8.03 -2.80
CA SER A 127 2.74 -7.55 -2.06
C SER A 127 1.69 -6.98 -3.00
N LEU A 128 0.51 -7.59 -3.02
CA LEU A 128 -0.67 -7.13 -3.74
C LEU A 128 -1.60 -6.43 -2.76
N THR A 129 -1.65 -5.09 -2.80
CA THR A 129 -2.38 -4.30 -1.81
C THR A 129 -3.56 -3.55 -2.44
N TYR A 130 -4.72 -3.59 -1.77
CA TYR A 130 -5.98 -3.13 -2.35
C TYR A 130 -6.70 -2.12 -1.45
N GLY A 131 -7.25 -1.06 -2.06
CA GLY A 131 -8.28 -0.23 -1.43
C GLY A 131 -7.82 0.67 -0.29
N VAL A 132 -6.72 1.41 -0.47
CA VAL A 132 -6.32 2.48 0.47
C VAL A 132 -7.32 3.63 0.49
N HIS A 133 -8.03 3.84 -0.62
CA HIS A 133 -9.23 4.66 -0.64
C HIS A 133 -10.47 3.76 -0.60
N GLY A 134 -11.29 3.91 0.43
CA GLY A 134 -12.41 2.99 0.65
C GLY A 134 -13.52 3.05 -0.40
N ASN A 135 -13.64 4.14 -1.16
CA ASN A 135 -14.62 4.26 -2.25
C ASN A 135 -14.09 3.90 -3.64
N GLU A 136 -12.93 3.24 -3.69
CA GLU A 136 -12.30 2.68 -4.90
C GLU A 136 -12.44 1.14 -4.84
N SER A 137 -13.70 0.73 -4.79
CA SER A 137 -14.16 -0.59 -4.34
C SER A 137 -13.76 -1.79 -5.21
N SER A 138 -13.48 -1.59 -6.50
CA SER A 138 -13.23 -2.70 -7.42
C SER A 138 -11.90 -3.41 -7.13
N GLY A 139 -10.93 -2.72 -6.53
CA GLY A 139 -9.69 -3.32 -6.02
C GLY A 139 -9.96 -4.37 -4.92
N PRO A 140 -10.54 -3.99 -3.77
CA PRO A 140 -10.92 -4.96 -2.73
C PRO A 140 -11.80 -6.11 -3.23
N ASN A 141 -12.73 -5.85 -4.16
CA ASN A 141 -13.54 -6.90 -4.77
C ASN A 141 -12.73 -7.83 -5.71
N ALA A 142 -11.64 -7.36 -6.32
CA ALA A 142 -10.74 -8.22 -7.09
C ALA A 142 -9.84 -9.08 -6.19
N SER A 143 -9.54 -8.63 -4.96
CA SER A 143 -8.69 -9.38 -4.03
C SER A 143 -9.22 -10.80 -3.75
N VAL A 144 -10.54 -11.01 -3.70
CA VAL A 144 -11.14 -12.35 -3.51
C VAL A 144 -10.88 -13.27 -4.70
N LEU A 145 -10.82 -12.74 -5.93
CA LEU A 145 -10.44 -13.51 -7.12
C LEU A 145 -8.95 -13.84 -7.11
N THR A 146 -8.11 -12.90 -6.70
CA THR A 146 -6.67 -13.12 -6.54
C THR A 146 -6.41 -14.23 -5.52
N ALA A 147 -7.02 -14.15 -4.33
CA ALA A 147 -6.89 -15.16 -3.30
C ALA A 147 -7.40 -16.54 -3.75
N TYR A 148 -8.56 -16.58 -4.42
CA TYR A 148 -9.08 -17.81 -5.01
C TYR A 148 -8.12 -18.41 -6.04
N HIS A 149 -7.59 -17.60 -6.96
CA HIS A 149 -6.68 -18.08 -7.99
C HIS A 149 -5.40 -18.66 -7.37
N LEU A 150 -4.78 -17.96 -6.42
CA LEU A 150 -3.56 -18.45 -5.75
C LEU A 150 -3.79 -19.73 -4.95
N ALA A 151 -4.97 -19.88 -4.35
CA ALA A 151 -5.33 -21.08 -3.59
C ALA A 151 -5.67 -22.27 -4.50
N ALA A 152 -6.47 -22.03 -5.55
CA ALA A 152 -7.17 -23.08 -6.28
C ALA A 152 -6.57 -23.40 -7.65
N ALA A 153 -5.84 -22.49 -8.30
CA ALA A 153 -5.27 -22.78 -9.61
C ALA A 153 -4.32 -23.98 -9.55
N GLN A 154 -4.30 -24.76 -10.63
CA GLN A 154 -3.46 -25.95 -10.79
C GLN A 154 -2.63 -25.84 -12.06
N GLY A 155 -1.43 -26.42 -12.02
CA GLY A 155 -0.52 -26.50 -13.17
C GLY A 155 0.88 -25.99 -12.86
N GLU A 156 1.82 -26.34 -13.73
CA GLU A 156 3.26 -26.07 -13.54
C GLU A 156 3.57 -24.59 -13.30
N ASN A 157 2.83 -23.68 -13.96
CA ASN A 157 3.05 -22.24 -13.81
C ASN A 157 2.75 -21.74 -12.38
N ILE A 158 1.62 -22.14 -11.79
CA ILE A 158 1.27 -21.71 -10.42
C ILE A 158 2.16 -22.41 -9.40
N ASP A 159 2.53 -23.67 -9.62
CA ASP A 159 3.40 -24.42 -8.71
C ASP A 159 4.81 -23.81 -8.70
N LYS A 160 5.34 -23.45 -9.87
CA LYS A 160 6.62 -22.73 -9.99
C LYS A 160 6.56 -21.35 -9.34
N LEU A 161 5.49 -20.59 -9.55
CA LEU A 161 5.30 -19.28 -8.92
C LEU A 161 5.32 -19.41 -7.40
N LEU A 162 4.49 -20.29 -6.82
CA LEU A 162 4.40 -20.46 -5.38
C LEU A 162 5.65 -21.08 -4.75
N ALA A 163 6.42 -21.90 -5.49
CA ALA A 163 7.67 -22.46 -5.00
C ALA A 163 8.79 -21.40 -4.84
N ASN A 164 8.77 -20.32 -5.63
CA ASN A 164 9.84 -19.33 -5.68
C ASN A 164 9.39 -17.94 -5.17
N THR A 165 8.16 -17.80 -4.70
CA THR A 165 7.63 -16.50 -4.27
C THR A 165 6.80 -16.63 -2.99
N ILE A 166 6.96 -15.64 -2.12
CA ILE A 166 6.05 -15.33 -1.02
C ILE A 166 5.16 -14.18 -1.50
N ILE A 167 3.88 -14.47 -1.67
CA ILE A 167 2.88 -13.51 -2.19
C ILE A 167 1.99 -13.06 -1.04
N ILE A 168 1.95 -11.76 -0.79
CA ILE A 168 1.14 -11.17 0.28
C ILE A 168 -0.07 -10.50 -0.38
N VAL A 169 -1.28 -10.93 -0.01
CA VAL A 169 -2.52 -10.26 -0.40
C VAL A 169 -3.03 -9.46 0.79
N ASP A 170 -3.02 -8.13 0.69
CA ASP A 170 -3.69 -7.23 1.63
C ASP A 170 -5.00 -6.72 1.00
N PRO A 171 -6.15 -7.30 1.37
CA PRO A 171 -7.39 -7.14 0.63
C PRO A 171 -8.07 -5.78 0.85
N CYS A 172 -7.73 -5.04 1.90
CA CYS A 172 -8.38 -3.77 2.23
C CYS A 172 -7.55 -2.92 3.19
N LEU A 173 -6.85 -1.93 2.63
CA LEU A 173 -5.99 -0.99 3.37
C LEU A 173 -6.77 0.08 4.17
N ASN A 174 -8.05 0.30 3.85
CA ASN A 174 -8.93 1.27 4.51
C ASN A 174 -10.30 0.66 4.83
N PRO A 175 -10.39 -0.18 5.87
CA PRO A 175 -11.62 -0.92 6.17
C PRO A 175 -12.78 0.00 6.62
N ASP A 176 -12.48 1.14 7.24
CA ASP A 176 -13.47 2.11 7.71
C ASP A 176 -14.14 2.81 6.53
N GLY A 177 -13.33 3.36 5.62
CA GLY A 177 -13.81 3.97 4.39
C GLY A 177 -14.52 2.97 3.48
N PHE A 178 -13.99 1.75 3.35
CA PHE A 178 -14.56 0.70 2.50
C PHE A 178 -15.92 0.21 3.02
N THR A 179 -16.07 0.07 4.34
CA THR A 179 -17.36 -0.25 4.96
C THR A 179 -18.39 0.86 4.68
N ARG A 180 -17.97 2.13 4.84
CA ARG A 180 -18.83 3.30 4.56
C ARG A 180 -19.30 3.32 3.11
N HIS A 181 -18.39 3.07 2.17
CA HIS A 181 -18.70 3.05 0.75
C HIS A 181 -19.61 1.89 0.35
N SER A 182 -19.22 0.65 0.67
CA SER A 182 -19.97 -0.55 0.30
C SER A 182 -21.40 -0.51 0.85
N THR A 183 -21.56 -0.08 2.11
CA THR A 183 -22.88 0.15 2.71
C THR A 183 -23.70 1.16 1.91
N TRP A 184 -23.08 2.29 1.53
CA TRP A 184 -23.75 3.33 0.78
C TRP A 184 -24.20 2.88 -0.61
N ALA A 185 -23.29 2.28 -1.37
CA ALA A 185 -23.54 1.82 -2.72
C ALA A 185 -24.66 0.77 -2.71
N ASN A 186 -24.57 -0.20 -1.80
CA ASN A 186 -25.55 -1.27 -1.68
C ASN A 186 -26.92 -0.77 -1.21
N MET A 187 -27.00 0.10 -0.19
CA MET A 187 -28.31 0.58 0.29
C MET A 187 -29.06 1.45 -0.72
N HIS A 188 -28.36 2.02 -1.71
CA HIS A 188 -28.95 2.86 -2.76
C HIS A 188 -29.04 2.16 -4.12
N GLN A 189 -28.57 0.91 -4.22
CA GLN A 189 -28.70 0.11 -5.42
C GLN A 189 -30.17 -0.33 -5.60
N SER A 190 -30.65 -0.24 -6.84
CA SER A 190 -31.98 -0.70 -7.23
C SER A 190 -31.93 -2.13 -7.76
N ASP A 191 -33.05 -2.84 -7.68
CA ASP A 191 -33.21 -4.19 -8.25
C ASP A 191 -32.85 -4.23 -9.74
N ILE A 192 -33.34 -3.24 -10.49
CA ILE A 192 -32.90 -2.97 -11.86
C ILE A 192 -31.72 -2.01 -11.81
N ALA A 193 -30.57 -2.48 -12.31
CA ALA A 193 -29.35 -1.68 -12.37
C ALA A 193 -29.57 -0.41 -13.20
N SER A 194 -29.31 0.76 -12.60
CA SER A 194 -29.37 2.05 -13.29
C SER A 194 -27.97 2.65 -13.41
N GLY A 195 -27.58 3.00 -14.63
CA GLY A 195 -26.31 3.65 -14.93
C GLY A 195 -26.38 5.18 -14.91
N ASP A 196 -27.56 5.78 -14.72
CA ASP A 196 -27.74 7.23 -14.76
C ASP A 196 -26.81 7.91 -13.74
N LYS A 197 -25.92 8.76 -14.24
CA LYS A 197 -24.95 9.50 -13.44
C LYS A 197 -25.57 10.30 -12.28
N ASN A 198 -26.86 10.64 -12.34
CA ASN A 198 -27.59 11.35 -11.29
C ASN A 198 -28.07 10.41 -10.16
N SER A 199 -27.85 9.10 -10.27
CA SER A 199 -28.25 8.12 -9.27
C SER A 199 -27.61 8.39 -7.91
N ARG A 200 -28.41 8.18 -6.86
CA ARG A 200 -28.04 8.38 -5.46
C ARG A 200 -26.80 7.58 -5.05
N GLN A 201 -26.58 6.42 -5.67
CA GLN A 201 -25.45 5.51 -5.40
C GLN A 201 -24.08 6.15 -5.67
N PHE A 202 -23.98 7.11 -6.59
CA PHE A 202 -22.68 7.70 -6.99
C PHE A 202 -22.25 8.90 -6.15
N TYR A 203 -23.15 9.45 -5.33
CA TYR A 203 -22.93 10.68 -4.55
C TYR A 203 -22.98 10.41 -3.06
N GLU A 204 -21.89 9.90 -2.50
CA GLU A 204 -21.74 9.64 -1.08
C GLU A 204 -22.04 10.87 -0.20
N GLY A 205 -22.67 10.62 0.95
CA GLY A 205 -22.85 11.60 2.01
C GLY A 205 -21.51 12.00 2.63
N TRP A 206 -21.52 13.04 3.46
CA TRP A 206 -20.32 13.40 4.24
C TRP A 206 -20.38 12.72 5.63
N PRO A 207 -19.26 12.12 6.10
CA PRO A 207 -18.01 11.90 5.37
C PRO A 207 -18.15 10.82 4.28
N ARG A 208 -17.36 10.93 3.21
CA ARG A 208 -17.35 9.98 2.06
C ARG A 208 -16.48 8.76 2.36
N GLY A 209 -16.59 7.68 1.58
CA GLY A 209 -15.80 6.46 1.80
C GLY A 209 -14.32 6.54 1.43
N ARG A 210 -13.85 7.61 0.77
CA ARG A 210 -12.44 7.73 0.34
C ARG A 210 -11.45 7.61 1.50
N THR A 211 -11.71 8.32 2.58
CA THR A 211 -10.79 8.51 3.70
C THR A 211 -11.15 7.61 4.89
N ASN A 212 -10.25 7.49 5.88
CA ASN A 212 -10.49 6.65 7.06
C ASN A 212 -11.56 7.24 8.01
N HIS A 213 -11.63 6.74 9.24
CA HIS A 213 -12.55 7.24 10.27
C HIS A 213 -12.44 8.76 10.51
N TYR A 214 -11.22 9.28 10.66
CA TYR A 214 -10.93 10.69 10.91
C TYR A 214 -10.74 11.53 9.64
N TRP A 215 -11.11 10.96 8.49
CA TRP A 215 -11.10 11.61 7.19
C TRP A 215 -9.70 11.96 6.66
N PHE A 216 -8.68 11.25 7.13
CA PHE A 216 -7.35 11.32 6.56
C PHE A 216 -7.24 10.43 5.31
N ASP A 217 -6.48 10.92 4.34
CA ASP A 217 -6.10 10.16 3.15
C ASP A 217 -4.93 9.24 3.51
N LEU A 218 -5.20 7.94 3.60
CA LEU A 218 -4.21 6.93 3.97
C LEU A 218 -3.15 6.71 2.87
N ASN A 219 -3.35 7.23 1.66
CA ASN A 219 -2.33 7.23 0.60
C ASN A 219 -1.46 8.50 0.61
N ARG A 220 -1.46 9.23 1.72
CA ARG A 220 -0.48 10.28 2.07
C ARG A 220 0.24 9.98 3.38
N ASP A 221 -0.16 8.91 4.05
CA ASP A 221 0.25 8.59 5.41
C ASP A 221 1.32 7.50 5.49
N TYR A 222 1.79 6.96 4.35
CA TYR A 222 2.92 6.02 4.33
C TYR A 222 4.19 6.63 4.92
N LEU A 223 4.39 7.92 4.73
CA LEU A 223 5.53 8.64 5.29
C LEU A 223 5.18 9.23 6.66
N LEU A 224 4.01 9.83 6.84
CA LEU A 224 3.64 10.46 8.12
C LEU A 224 3.43 9.47 9.27
N LEU A 225 2.94 8.27 8.97
CA LEU A 225 2.66 7.19 9.92
C LEU A 225 1.84 7.64 11.12
N VAL A 226 0.83 8.48 10.91
CA VAL A 226 -0.04 8.96 12.00
C VAL A 226 -1.10 7.91 12.33
N ASN A 227 -1.70 7.29 11.32
CA ASN A 227 -2.85 6.40 11.49
C ASN A 227 -2.43 4.94 11.74
N PRO A 228 -3.18 4.18 12.56
CA PRO A 228 -2.81 2.81 12.93
C PRO A 228 -2.74 1.88 11.72
N GLU A 229 -3.57 2.11 10.69
CA GLU A 229 -3.53 1.36 9.44
C GLU A 229 -2.16 1.50 8.75
N SER A 230 -1.65 2.73 8.62
CA SER A 230 -0.34 2.99 8.01
C SER A 230 0.82 2.51 8.88
N LYS A 231 0.75 2.70 10.21
CA LYS A 231 1.78 2.25 11.14
C LYS A 231 2.02 0.74 11.02
N GLY A 232 0.95 -0.06 11.13
CA GLY A 232 1.07 -1.51 11.03
C GLY A 232 1.47 -1.97 9.63
N ARG A 233 0.96 -1.33 8.59
CA ARG A 233 1.34 -1.63 7.19
C ARG A 233 2.82 -1.39 6.94
N VAL A 234 3.38 -0.26 7.38
CA VAL A 234 4.80 0.06 7.16
C VAL A 234 5.71 -0.79 8.03
N GLU A 235 5.29 -1.14 9.25
CA GLU A 235 5.97 -2.16 10.06
C GLU A 235 6.08 -3.49 9.28
N LYS A 236 4.97 -3.99 8.71
CA LYS A 236 4.98 -5.20 7.90
C LYS A 236 5.73 -5.04 6.57
N PHE A 237 5.69 -3.88 5.94
CA PHE A 237 6.52 -3.60 4.76
C PHE A 237 8.01 -3.79 5.09
N HIS A 238 8.48 -3.27 6.22
CA HIS A 238 9.88 -3.43 6.64
C HIS A 238 10.22 -4.85 7.10
N GLU A 239 9.25 -5.58 7.66
CA GLU A 239 9.38 -7.00 8.01
C GLU A 239 9.53 -7.90 6.77
N TRP A 240 8.69 -7.69 5.76
CA TRP A 240 8.65 -8.53 4.55
C TRP A 240 9.64 -8.09 3.47
N LYS A 241 10.03 -6.81 3.43
CA LYS A 241 10.91 -6.20 2.41
C LYS A 241 10.51 -6.56 0.97
N PRO A 242 9.26 -6.27 0.56
CA PRO A 242 8.77 -6.71 -0.74
C PRO A 242 9.61 -6.14 -1.90
N ASN A 243 9.84 -6.98 -2.92
CA ASN A 243 10.49 -6.57 -4.16
C ASN A 243 9.53 -5.80 -5.06
N VAL A 244 8.25 -6.18 -5.07
CA VAL A 244 7.20 -5.52 -5.85
C VAL A 244 5.99 -5.28 -4.93
N VAL A 245 5.42 -4.08 -5.01
CA VAL A 245 4.21 -3.69 -4.29
C VAL A 245 3.22 -3.06 -5.26
N THR A 246 2.00 -3.57 -5.32
CA THR A 246 0.93 -2.97 -6.13
C THR A 246 -0.02 -2.15 -5.26
N ASP A 247 -0.45 -1.01 -5.79
CA ASP A 247 -1.36 -0.05 -5.17
C ASP A 247 -2.60 0.09 -6.06
N HIS A 248 -3.67 -0.64 -5.73
CA HIS A 248 -4.87 -0.72 -6.55
C HIS A 248 -5.87 0.38 -6.22
N HIS A 249 -6.06 1.28 -7.20
CA HIS A 249 -6.87 2.49 -7.12
C HIS A 249 -7.94 2.61 -8.22
N GLU A 250 -8.85 3.57 -8.03
CA GLU A 250 -9.75 4.04 -9.07
C GLU A 250 -9.68 5.57 -9.26
N SER A 251 -9.72 5.99 -10.52
CA SER A 251 -9.71 7.38 -10.94
C SER A 251 -11.09 7.81 -11.45
N SER A 252 -11.15 8.91 -12.20
CA SER A 252 -12.40 9.42 -12.77
C SER A 252 -13.20 8.32 -13.51
N PRO A 253 -14.54 8.33 -13.47
CA PRO A 253 -15.35 7.39 -14.25
C PRO A 253 -15.11 7.49 -15.78
N ASN A 254 -14.56 8.61 -16.26
CA ASN A 254 -14.39 8.91 -17.68
C ASN A 254 -12.98 8.63 -18.21
N THR A 255 -12.07 8.09 -17.39
CA THR A 255 -10.72 7.68 -17.82
C THR A 255 -10.71 6.23 -18.27
N THR A 256 -9.66 5.82 -18.99
CA THR A 256 -9.31 4.42 -19.22
C THR A 256 -8.40 3.93 -18.08
N PHE A 257 -7.96 2.67 -18.13
CA PHE A 257 -7.12 2.10 -17.07
C PHE A 257 -5.70 2.69 -17.12
N PHE A 258 -5.10 3.02 -15.98
CA PHE A 258 -3.69 3.42 -15.93
C PHE A 258 -2.86 2.44 -15.11
N PHE A 259 -1.61 2.27 -15.51
CA PHE A 259 -0.58 1.60 -14.73
C PHE A 259 0.73 2.40 -14.80
N GLN A 260 1.52 2.35 -13.73
CA GLN A 260 2.87 2.92 -13.71
C GLN A 260 3.77 2.26 -14.78
N PRO A 261 4.75 3.00 -15.33
CA PRO A 261 5.32 4.26 -14.81
C PRO A 261 4.48 5.53 -15.05
N GLY A 262 4.67 6.54 -14.18
CA GLY A 262 4.12 7.88 -14.36
C GLY A 262 4.92 8.74 -15.35
N VAL A 263 4.69 10.05 -15.34
CA VAL A 263 5.38 10.99 -16.25
C VAL A 263 6.89 11.04 -15.96
N PRO A 264 7.78 10.64 -16.90
CA PRO A 264 9.22 10.48 -16.61
C PRO A 264 9.95 11.76 -16.17
N SER A 265 9.48 12.95 -16.55
CA SER A 265 10.06 14.22 -16.11
C SER A 265 9.84 14.52 -14.63
N ARG A 266 8.93 13.79 -13.97
CA ARG A 266 8.47 14.02 -12.59
C ARG A 266 8.92 12.93 -11.62
N ASN A 267 9.88 12.12 -12.02
CA ASN A 267 10.50 11.11 -11.16
C ASN A 267 11.36 11.77 -10.08
N ASN A 268 11.32 11.25 -8.86
CA ASN A 268 12.21 11.72 -7.81
C ASN A 268 13.68 11.35 -8.10
N PRO A 269 14.64 12.30 -8.06
CA PRO A 269 16.05 12.03 -8.35
C PRO A 269 16.75 11.11 -7.34
N LEU A 270 16.15 10.90 -6.16
CA LEU A 270 16.67 9.96 -5.17
C LEU A 270 16.43 8.50 -5.56
N ILE A 271 15.59 8.23 -6.56
CA ILE A 271 15.34 6.89 -7.08
C ILE A 271 16.31 6.59 -8.23
N PRO A 272 17.06 5.47 -8.16
CA PRO A 272 17.99 5.10 -9.23
C PRO A 272 17.24 4.74 -10.53
N ALA A 273 17.88 5.01 -11.67
CA ALA A 273 17.30 4.78 -13.00
C ALA A 273 16.82 3.33 -13.22
N GLN A 274 17.54 2.35 -12.64
CA GLN A 274 17.21 0.93 -12.74
C GLN A 274 15.81 0.60 -12.19
N ASN A 275 15.32 1.32 -11.18
CA ASN A 275 13.95 1.15 -10.68
C ASN A 275 12.95 1.40 -11.83
N PHE A 276 13.05 2.56 -12.49
CA PHE A 276 12.16 2.92 -13.60
C PHE A 276 12.36 2.07 -14.86
N GLU A 277 13.52 1.45 -15.04
CA GLU A 277 13.75 0.44 -16.09
C GLU A 277 12.95 -0.83 -15.81
N LEU A 278 13.01 -1.36 -14.58
CA LEU A 278 12.23 -2.52 -14.15
C LEU A 278 10.72 -2.23 -14.17
N THR A 279 10.29 -1.05 -13.72
CA THR A 279 8.88 -0.63 -13.81
C THR A 279 8.37 -0.64 -15.25
N ARG A 280 9.17 -0.14 -16.21
CA ARG A 280 8.81 -0.20 -17.64
C ARG A 280 8.77 -1.62 -18.17
N GLU A 281 9.67 -2.50 -17.72
CA GLU A 281 9.66 -3.90 -18.13
C GLU A 281 8.40 -4.62 -17.63
N ILE A 282 8.04 -4.44 -16.35
CA ILE A 282 6.80 -4.94 -15.75
C ILE A 282 5.57 -4.39 -16.49
N ALA A 283 5.57 -3.11 -16.85
CA ALA A 283 4.48 -2.47 -17.58
C ALA A 283 4.14 -3.16 -18.93
N THR A 284 5.13 -3.79 -19.58
CA THR A 284 4.88 -4.57 -20.82
C THR A 284 3.99 -5.79 -20.59
N TYR A 285 4.02 -6.38 -19.38
CA TYR A 285 3.14 -7.48 -19.00
C TYR A 285 1.72 -6.98 -18.75
N HIS A 286 1.56 -5.84 -18.07
CA HIS A 286 0.26 -5.20 -17.85
C HIS A 286 -0.43 -4.88 -19.17
N ALA A 287 0.29 -4.24 -20.09
CA ALA A 287 -0.18 -3.96 -21.45
C ALA A 287 -0.69 -5.23 -22.14
N ARG A 288 0.14 -6.27 -22.21
CA ARG A 288 -0.20 -7.56 -22.84
C ARG A 288 -1.45 -8.21 -22.22
N TYR A 289 -1.60 -8.14 -20.90
CA TYR A 289 -2.74 -8.74 -20.20
C TYR A 289 -4.03 -7.96 -20.43
N LEU A 290 -3.97 -6.63 -20.39
CA LEU A 290 -5.12 -5.77 -20.66
C LEU A 290 -5.55 -5.86 -22.14
N ASP A 291 -4.60 -5.96 -23.07
CA ASP A 291 -4.87 -6.21 -24.50
C ASP A 291 -5.66 -7.51 -24.72
N ARG A 292 -5.28 -8.60 -24.02
CA ARG A 292 -5.96 -9.90 -24.13
C ARG A 292 -7.42 -9.85 -23.73
N ILE A 293 -7.78 -8.97 -22.79
CA ILE A 293 -9.16 -8.79 -22.34
C ILE A 293 -9.88 -7.61 -23.01
N GLY A 294 -9.19 -6.89 -23.90
CA GLY A 294 -9.73 -5.74 -24.64
C GLY A 294 -9.92 -4.48 -23.80
N SER A 295 -9.21 -4.35 -22.68
CA SER A 295 -9.28 -3.18 -21.81
C SER A 295 -8.35 -2.08 -22.31
N GLN A 296 -8.90 -0.89 -22.56
CA GLN A 296 -8.11 0.27 -22.93
C GLN A 296 -7.32 0.81 -21.74
N TYR A 297 -6.08 1.23 -22.00
CA TYR A 297 -5.19 1.75 -20.97
C TYR A 297 -4.27 2.86 -21.48
N PHE A 298 -3.55 3.51 -20.56
CA PHE A 298 -2.46 4.45 -20.82
C PHE A 298 -1.38 4.33 -19.72
N SER A 299 -0.17 4.82 -20.01
CA SER A 299 1.00 4.81 -19.11
C SER A 299 1.91 5.99 -19.50
N GLU A 300 2.81 6.44 -18.63
CA GLU A 300 3.78 7.54 -18.87
C GLU A 300 3.19 8.94 -19.14
N GLU A 301 1.86 9.06 -19.26
CA GLU A 301 1.18 10.30 -19.64
C GLU A 301 0.56 11.07 -18.46
N SER A 302 0.45 10.44 -17.29
CA SER A 302 -0.14 11.04 -16.09
C SER A 302 0.53 10.56 -14.80
N PHE A 303 0.13 11.18 -13.69
CA PHE A 303 0.69 10.98 -12.35
C PHE A 303 2.19 11.30 -12.26
N ASP A 304 2.70 11.44 -11.04
CA ASP A 304 4.12 11.60 -10.76
C ASP A 304 4.59 10.58 -9.73
N ASP A 305 5.89 10.32 -9.74
CA ASP A 305 6.59 9.48 -8.77
C ASP A 305 7.56 10.33 -7.94
N TYR A 306 7.12 11.54 -7.56
CA TYR A 306 7.97 12.50 -6.84
C TYR A 306 7.87 12.36 -5.31
N TYR A 307 6.65 12.36 -4.75
CA TYR A 307 6.42 12.27 -3.31
C TYR A 307 6.39 10.82 -2.80
N PHE A 308 7.09 10.53 -1.69
CA PHE A 308 7.24 9.17 -1.12
C PHE A 308 6.17 8.75 -0.09
N GLY A 309 5.09 9.50 0.11
CA GLY A 309 4.02 9.11 1.04
C GLY A 309 2.88 8.32 0.41
N LYS A 310 3.06 7.79 -0.80
CA LYS A 310 2.08 6.99 -1.55
C LYS A 310 2.52 5.52 -1.59
N GLY A 311 1.56 4.59 -1.66
CA GLY A 311 1.84 3.15 -1.77
C GLY A 311 2.61 2.79 -3.04
N SER A 312 2.51 3.61 -4.07
CA SER A 312 3.19 3.43 -5.34
C SER A 312 4.59 4.05 -5.43
N THR A 313 5.08 4.74 -4.39
CA THR A 313 6.40 5.40 -4.39
C THR A 313 7.19 5.16 -3.09
N TYR A 314 6.52 4.88 -1.98
CA TYR A 314 7.17 4.44 -0.74
C TYR A 314 8.03 3.17 -0.91
N PRO A 315 7.63 2.17 -1.73
CA PRO A 315 8.48 1.04 -2.05
C PRO A 315 9.76 1.46 -2.79
N ASP A 316 9.67 2.40 -3.73
CA ASP A 316 10.81 2.81 -4.57
C ASP A 316 11.96 3.38 -3.75
N ILE A 317 11.65 4.20 -2.73
CA ILE A 317 12.67 4.76 -1.83
C ILE A 317 13.19 3.75 -0.80
N ASN A 318 12.59 2.57 -0.71
CA ASN A 318 12.93 1.50 0.21
C ASN A 318 13.36 0.20 -0.49
N ALA A 319 13.91 0.28 -1.70
CA ALA A 319 14.46 -0.85 -2.46
C ALA A 319 13.42 -1.87 -3.00
N GLY A 320 12.17 -1.44 -3.17
CA GLY A 320 11.14 -2.18 -3.91
C GLY A 320 10.75 -1.46 -5.20
N ILE A 321 9.84 -2.06 -5.97
CA ILE A 321 9.17 -1.45 -7.11
C ILE A 321 7.71 -1.21 -6.75
N GLY A 322 7.28 0.04 -6.72
CA GLY A 322 5.86 0.41 -6.59
C GLY A 322 5.14 0.36 -7.95
N ILE A 323 3.89 -0.12 -7.96
CA ILE A 323 3.02 -0.09 -9.15
C ILE A 323 1.63 0.46 -8.77
N LEU A 324 1.31 1.68 -9.20
CA LEU A 324 -0.01 2.30 -9.15
C LEU A 324 -0.87 1.74 -10.28
N PHE A 325 -2.08 1.32 -9.95
CA PHE A 325 -3.12 0.98 -10.91
C PHE A 325 -4.34 1.87 -10.71
N GLU A 326 -4.85 2.49 -11.76
CA GLU A 326 -5.99 3.41 -11.69
C GLU A 326 -7.09 2.95 -12.66
N ALA A 327 -8.11 2.27 -12.15
CA ALA A 327 -9.28 1.88 -12.93
C ALA A 327 -10.31 3.01 -13.03
N SER A 328 -11.22 2.97 -14.01
CA SER A 328 -12.34 3.91 -14.07
C SER A 328 -13.29 3.68 -12.89
N SER A 329 -13.58 4.71 -12.08
CA SER A 329 -14.40 4.51 -10.88
C SER A 329 -15.88 4.28 -11.18
N ILE A 330 -16.41 3.13 -10.73
CA ILE A 330 -17.81 2.74 -10.96
C ILE A 330 -18.72 3.17 -9.81
N ARG A 331 -18.31 2.98 -8.54
CA ARG A 331 -19.06 3.32 -7.30
C ARG A 331 -20.47 2.74 -7.16
N GLY A 332 -20.89 1.87 -8.07
CA GLY A 332 -22.20 1.20 -8.13
C GLY A 332 -22.08 -0.04 -9.01
N ARG A 333 -23.18 -0.74 -9.29
CA ARG A 333 -23.15 -1.94 -10.15
C ARG A 333 -22.80 -1.62 -11.61
N VAL A 334 -23.44 -0.59 -12.16
CA VAL A 334 -23.22 -0.09 -13.53
C VAL A 334 -23.22 1.44 -13.53
N ARG A 335 -22.50 2.07 -14.46
CA ARG A 335 -22.41 3.54 -14.59
C ARG A 335 -22.25 3.95 -16.06
N GLU A 336 -23.04 4.92 -16.50
CA GLU A 336 -22.84 5.58 -17.79
C GLU A 336 -21.69 6.57 -17.72
N THR A 337 -20.75 6.46 -18.65
CA THR A 337 -19.57 7.34 -18.76
C THR A 337 -19.43 7.86 -20.18
N SER A 338 -18.52 8.81 -20.41
CA SER A 338 -18.20 9.27 -21.77
C SER A 338 -17.67 8.14 -22.68
N ASN A 339 -17.18 7.05 -22.08
CA ASN A 339 -16.61 5.90 -22.78
C ASN A 339 -17.59 4.70 -22.80
N GLY A 340 -18.89 4.96 -22.62
CA GLY A 340 -19.96 3.97 -22.62
C GLY A 340 -20.35 3.47 -21.23
N LEU A 341 -21.21 2.45 -21.19
CA LEU A 341 -21.63 1.81 -19.95
C LEU A 341 -20.48 0.98 -19.36
N LYS A 342 -20.12 1.27 -18.11
CA LYS A 342 -19.11 0.53 -17.36
C LYS A 342 -19.77 -0.25 -16.22
N LYS A 343 -19.24 -1.42 -15.88
CA LYS A 343 -19.74 -2.29 -14.82
C LYS A 343 -18.68 -2.48 -13.74
N LEU A 344 -19.11 -2.73 -12.51
CA LEU A 344 -18.22 -3.07 -11.39
C LEU A 344 -17.37 -4.30 -11.72
N SER A 345 -17.97 -5.31 -12.33
CA SER A 345 -17.30 -6.52 -12.84
C SER A 345 -16.12 -6.23 -13.79
N LEU A 346 -16.21 -5.19 -14.64
CA LEU A 346 -15.08 -4.79 -15.48
C LEU A 346 -13.92 -4.23 -14.66
N GLY A 347 -14.20 -3.39 -13.65
CA GLY A 347 -13.18 -2.88 -12.72
C GLY A 347 -12.51 -4.03 -11.97
N ILE A 348 -13.31 -4.96 -11.45
CA ILE A 348 -12.84 -6.18 -10.77
C ILE A 348 -11.94 -6.99 -11.71
N LYS A 349 -12.39 -7.24 -12.94
CA LYS A 349 -11.63 -8.00 -13.94
C LYS A 349 -10.30 -7.33 -14.26
N ASN A 350 -10.27 -6.01 -14.45
CA ASN A 350 -9.04 -5.28 -14.72
C ASN A 350 -8.04 -5.40 -13.56
N HIS A 351 -8.48 -5.17 -12.32
CA HIS A 351 -7.60 -5.31 -11.16
C HIS A 351 -7.09 -6.74 -10.97
N PHE A 352 -7.95 -7.74 -11.12
CA PHE A 352 -7.52 -9.15 -11.07
C PHE A 352 -6.51 -9.47 -12.19
N THR A 353 -6.76 -8.97 -13.40
CA THR A 353 -5.91 -9.18 -14.57
C THR A 353 -4.52 -8.60 -14.36
N VAL A 354 -4.43 -7.37 -13.82
CA VAL A 354 -3.11 -6.78 -13.54
C VAL A 354 -2.40 -7.48 -12.39
N SER A 355 -3.11 -7.98 -11.37
CA SER A 355 -2.51 -8.82 -10.33
C SER A 355 -1.85 -10.08 -10.91
N LEU A 356 -2.51 -10.77 -11.85
CA LEU A 356 -1.91 -11.93 -12.53
C LEU A 356 -0.67 -11.54 -13.34
N SER A 357 -0.73 -10.41 -14.05
CA SER A 357 0.41 -9.94 -14.83
C SER A 357 1.60 -9.48 -13.97
N THR A 358 1.35 -8.90 -12.79
CA THR A 358 2.38 -8.57 -11.81
C THR A 358 3.10 -9.83 -11.36
N LEU A 359 2.36 -10.89 -11.03
CA LEU A 359 2.93 -12.15 -10.59
C LEU A 359 3.78 -12.82 -11.67
N GLU A 360 3.31 -12.82 -12.92
CA GLU A 360 4.10 -13.36 -14.04
C GLU A 360 5.35 -12.51 -14.31
N ALA A 361 5.23 -11.19 -14.33
CA ALA A 361 6.36 -10.29 -14.52
C ALA A 361 7.41 -10.48 -13.42
N SER A 362 6.95 -10.54 -12.17
CA SER A 362 7.79 -10.73 -10.99
C SER A 362 8.58 -12.05 -11.06
N MET A 363 7.91 -13.15 -11.44
CA MET A 363 8.56 -14.46 -11.59
C MET A 363 9.58 -14.48 -12.75
N ASN A 364 9.29 -13.79 -13.85
CA ASN A 364 10.18 -13.73 -15.01
C ASN A 364 11.39 -12.80 -14.79
N LEU A 365 11.26 -11.81 -13.90
CA LEU A 365 12.31 -10.87 -13.49
C LEU A 365 12.88 -11.19 -12.10
N HIS A 366 12.74 -12.43 -11.66
CA HIS A 366 13.03 -12.86 -10.29
C HIS A 366 14.42 -12.42 -9.83
N ASN A 367 15.44 -12.69 -10.64
CA ASN A 367 16.83 -12.42 -10.27
C ASN A 367 17.15 -10.93 -10.35
N GLU A 368 16.61 -10.24 -11.35
CA GLU A 368 16.75 -8.81 -11.58
C GLU A 368 16.16 -8.00 -10.42
N LEU A 369 14.98 -8.39 -9.93
CA LEU A 369 14.29 -7.75 -8.80
C LEU A 369 15.01 -7.98 -7.46
N LEU A 370 15.49 -9.20 -7.20
CA LEU A 370 16.30 -9.50 -6.02
C LEU A 370 17.62 -8.72 -6.04
N TYR A 371 18.34 -8.77 -7.17
CA TYR A 371 19.61 -8.08 -7.35
C TYR A 371 19.44 -6.56 -7.21
N PHE A 372 18.40 -5.98 -7.81
CA PHE A 372 18.09 -4.56 -7.67
C PHE A 372 17.94 -4.15 -6.21
N GLN A 373 17.20 -4.92 -5.40
CA GLN A 373 17.00 -4.60 -3.99
C GLN A 373 18.33 -4.58 -3.20
N LYS A 374 19.22 -5.55 -3.46
CA LYS A 374 20.55 -5.61 -2.83
C LYS A 374 21.43 -4.43 -3.26
N GLU A 375 21.52 -4.16 -4.57
CA GLU A 375 22.33 -3.06 -5.10
C GLU A 375 21.77 -1.68 -4.72
N PHE A 376 20.46 -1.54 -4.54
CA PHE A 376 19.86 -0.31 -4.02
C PHE A 376 20.44 0.05 -2.66
N TYR A 377 20.45 -0.90 -1.71
CA TYR A 377 20.99 -0.64 -0.36
C TYR A 377 22.49 -0.45 -0.37
N LYS A 378 23.22 -1.18 -1.21
CA LYS A 378 24.67 -0.97 -1.40
C LYS A 378 24.96 0.44 -1.91
N SER A 379 24.32 0.85 -3.00
CA SER A 379 24.51 2.20 -3.57
C SER A 379 24.07 3.31 -2.61
N ALA A 380 23.09 3.05 -1.73
CA ALA A 380 22.69 3.99 -0.69
C ALA A 380 23.82 4.22 0.33
N LEU A 381 24.56 3.17 0.70
CA LEU A 381 25.74 3.27 1.56
C LEU A 381 26.90 3.98 0.85
N ASP A 382 27.14 3.67 -0.43
CA ASP A 382 28.18 4.35 -1.22
C ASP A 382 27.90 5.86 -1.32
N LEU A 383 26.66 6.26 -1.62
CA LEU A 383 26.25 7.67 -1.65
C LEU A 383 26.38 8.34 -0.28
N ALA A 384 26.15 7.60 0.81
CA ALA A 384 26.32 8.12 2.15
C ALA A 384 27.80 8.39 2.49
N GLU A 385 28.73 7.62 1.94
CA GLU A 385 30.19 7.86 2.07
C GLU A 385 30.65 9.08 1.25
N GLU A 386 30.02 9.33 0.10
CA GLU A 386 30.30 10.48 -0.77
C GLU A 386 29.64 11.79 -0.27
N SER A 387 28.67 11.71 0.64
CA SER A 387 27.94 12.85 1.17
C SER A 387 28.84 13.79 1.99
N GLU A 388 28.75 15.10 1.73
CA GLU A 388 29.38 16.11 2.59
C GLU A 388 28.77 16.14 4.00
N THR A 389 27.48 15.84 4.11
CA THR A 389 26.77 15.73 5.39
C THR A 389 26.91 14.31 5.89
N ILE A 390 27.62 14.11 7.00
CA ILE A 390 27.85 12.79 7.59
C ILE A 390 26.84 12.44 8.70
N ALA A 391 26.19 13.45 9.29
CA ALA A 391 25.13 13.28 10.28
C ALA A 391 24.26 14.53 10.42
N TYR A 392 23.05 14.35 10.97
CA TYR A 392 22.18 15.43 11.42
C TYR A 392 22.08 15.42 12.95
N LEU A 393 22.36 16.57 13.60
CA LEU A 393 22.08 16.80 15.02
C LEU A 393 20.75 17.56 15.12
N PHE A 394 19.78 17.01 15.84
CA PHE A 394 18.48 17.64 16.03
C PHE A 394 18.05 17.60 17.50
N GLY A 395 17.16 18.49 17.90
CA GLY A 395 16.62 18.50 19.26
C GLY A 395 16.00 19.83 19.64
N SER A 396 15.22 19.81 20.72
CA SER A 396 14.63 21.01 21.30
C SER A 396 14.86 21.02 22.81
N GLU A 397 15.48 22.09 23.31
CA GLU A 397 15.67 22.29 24.76
C GLU A 397 14.32 22.52 25.48
N THR A 398 13.28 22.88 24.74
CA THR A 398 12.00 23.34 25.29
C THR A 398 10.81 22.46 24.96
N ASP A 399 10.97 21.47 24.07
CA ASP A 399 9.89 20.60 23.61
C ASP A 399 10.37 19.15 23.46
N LYS A 400 10.35 18.41 24.57
CA LYS A 400 10.79 17.03 24.66
C LYS A 400 9.84 16.08 23.95
N VAL A 401 8.53 16.30 24.07
CA VAL A 401 7.48 15.49 23.47
C VAL A 401 7.57 15.55 21.96
N LYS A 402 7.69 16.75 21.37
CA LYS A 402 7.83 16.91 19.92
C LYS A 402 9.12 16.27 19.41
N THR A 403 10.21 16.44 20.15
CA THR A 403 11.50 15.79 19.82
C THR A 403 11.37 14.28 19.82
N GLN A 404 10.76 13.69 20.85
CA GLN A 404 10.53 12.23 20.92
C GLN A 404 9.56 11.73 19.87
N LYS A 405 8.54 12.51 19.48
CA LYS A 405 7.67 12.19 18.33
C LYS A 405 8.43 12.12 17.01
N PHE A 406 9.45 12.98 16.83
CA PHE A 406 10.29 12.92 15.64
C PHE A 406 11.26 11.73 15.69
N VAL A 407 11.79 11.38 16.87
CA VAL A 407 12.53 10.11 17.06
C VAL A 407 11.63 8.91 16.72
N GLU A 408 10.36 8.91 17.17
CA GLU A 408 9.39 7.84 16.89
C GLU A 408 9.17 7.70 15.38
N PHE A 409 8.93 8.82 14.69
CA PHE A 409 8.80 8.88 13.23
C PHE A 409 10.02 8.30 12.52
N LEU A 410 11.24 8.68 12.91
CA LEU A 410 12.47 8.13 12.31
C LEU A 410 12.62 6.63 12.58
N ASN A 411 12.39 6.17 13.81
CA ASN A 411 12.48 4.77 14.17
C ASN A 411 11.48 3.90 13.39
N GLN A 412 10.26 4.40 13.14
CA GLN A 412 9.24 3.68 12.37
C GLN A 412 9.67 3.43 10.92
N HIS A 413 10.53 4.29 10.37
CA HIS A 413 11.15 4.12 9.04
C HIS A 413 12.46 3.35 9.05
N GLN A 414 12.81 2.68 10.17
CA GLN A 414 14.07 1.97 10.36
C GLN A 414 15.30 2.90 10.23
N ILE A 415 15.16 4.18 10.57
CA ILE A 415 16.28 5.12 10.66
C ILE A 415 16.82 5.07 12.09
N GLU A 416 18.08 4.71 12.21
CA GLU A 416 18.80 4.67 13.48
C GLU A 416 19.09 6.08 13.99
N VAL A 417 18.73 6.30 15.25
CA VAL A 417 18.91 7.57 15.96
C VAL A 417 19.76 7.28 17.19
N TYR A 418 20.65 8.18 17.57
CA TYR A 418 21.56 8.04 18.70
C TYR A 418 21.43 9.23 19.65
N ASN A 419 21.67 9.02 20.94
CA ASN A 419 21.76 10.15 21.88
C ASN A 419 23.02 10.97 21.57
N SER A 420 22.93 12.29 21.71
CA SER A 420 24.13 13.14 21.79
C SER A 420 24.55 13.38 23.25
N ASP A 421 25.73 13.98 23.41
CA ASP A 421 26.22 14.49 24.69
C ASP A 421 25.43 15.72 25.20
N LYS A 422 24.57 16.31 24.36
CA LYS A 422 23.73 17.46 24.72
C LYS A 422 22.35 17.02 25.21
N PRO A 423 21.79 17.68 26.24
CA PRO A 423 20.45 17.36 26.71
C PRO A 423 19.39 17.49 25.61
N CYS A 424 18.44 16.55 25.58
CA CYS A 424 17.28 16.56 24.66
C CYS A 424 17.67 16.72 23.18
N SER A 425 18.83 16.18 22.81
CA SER A 425 19.38 16.24 21.46
C SER A 425 19.77 14.84 20.98
N PHE A 426 19.60 14.61 19.69
CA PHE A 426 19.79 13.33 19.04
C PHE A 426 20.58 13.49 17.74
N ILE A 427 21.25 12.43 17.33
CA ILE A 427 22.09 12.41 16.12
C ILE A 427 21.62 11.28 15.22
N VAL A 428 21.54 11.58 13.92
CA VAL A 428 21.27 10.61 12.87
C VAL A 428 22.48 10.57 11.93
N PRO A 429 23.36 9.56 12.03
CA PRO A 429 24.39 9.33 11.03
C PRO A 429 23.74 9.05 9.67
N VAL A 430 24.28 9.59 8.57
CA VAL A 430 23.67 9.35 7.24
C VAL A 430 24.02 7.98 6.67
N LYS A 431 25.13 7.36 7.11
CA LYS A 431 25.62 6.07 6.64
C LYS A 431 24.76 4.91 7.17
N GLN A 432 23.60 4.74 6.55
CA GLN A 432 22.61 3.72 6.84
C GLN A 432 21.93 3.28 5.53
N LYS A 433 21.29 2.11 5.52
CA LYS A 433 20.56 1.62 4.33
C LYS A 433 19.44 2.57 3.90
N GLN A 434 18.90 3.34 4.84
CA GLN A 434 17.84 4.32 4.68
C GLN A 434 18.36 5.67 4.14
N PHE A 435 19.63 5.81 3.76
CA PHE A 435 20.24 7.07 3.33
C PHE A 435 19.33 7.91 2.43
N ARG A 436 18.78 7.32 1.37
CA ARG A 436 17.92 8.05 0.41
C ARG A 436 16.63 8.58 1.05
N LEU A 437 15.96 7.79 1.89
CA LEU A 437 14.77 8.24 2.63
C LEU A 437 15.12 9.33 3.64
N LEU A 438 16.23 9.15 4.36
CA LEU A 438 16.78 10.13 5.30
C LEU A 438 17.07 11.46 4.59
N THR A 439 17.71 11.44 3.42
CA THR A 439 17.92 12.62 2.56
C THR A 439 16.59 13.30 2.26
N SER A 440 15.56 12.56 1.85
CA SER A 440 14.23 13.13 1.59
C SER A 440 13.56 13.75 2.82
N ILE A 441 13.86 13.26 4.03
CA ILE A 441 13.27 13.74 5.28
C ILE A 441 13.92 15.07 5.72
N PHE A 442 15.24 15.16 5.59
CA PHE A 442 16.06 16.24 6.16
C PHE A 442 16.46 17.33 5.17
N GLU A 443 16.49 17.07 3.86
CA GLU A 443 16.95 18.06 2.90
C GLU A 443 15.86 19.04 2.44
N GLU A 444 16.32 20.25 2.13
CA GLU A 444 15.52 21.30 1.53
C GLU A 444 15.77 21.32 0.02
N VAL A 445 14.86 20.72 -0.74
CA VAL A 445 14.95 20.70 -2.21
C VAL A 445 14.26 21.96 -2.75
N THR A 446 15.01 22.82 -3.42
CA THR A 446 14.52 24.08 -4.01
C THR A 446 14.64 24.13 -5.54
N SER A 447 15.21 23.09 -6.15
CA SER A 447 15.41 22.98 -7.59
C SER A 447 14.75 21.71 -8.12
N PHE A 448 14.00 21.83 -9.20
CA PHE A 448 13.22 20.74 -9.78
C PHE A 448 13.35 20.74 -11.30
N ARG A 449 13.31 19.55 -11.89
CA ARG A 449 13.39 19.36 -13.36
C ARG A 449 12.11 19.83 -14.06
N ASP A 450 10.97 19.63 -13.43
CA ASP A 450 9.63 20.02 -13.89
C ASP A 450 8.97 20.86 -12.80
N THR A 451 8.17 21.85 -13.18
CA THR A 451 7.41 22.70 -12.24
C THR A 451 5.99 22.19 -12.02
N ALA A 452 5.53 21.23 -12.84
CA ALA A 452 4.24 20.58 -12.70
C ALA A 452 4.37 19.34 -11.81
N PHE A 453 3.60 19.34 -10.72
CA PHE A 453 3.44 18.18 -9.87
C PHE A 453 1.96 17.80 -9.82
N TYR A 454 1.69 16.49 -9.81
CA TYR A 454 0.37 15.95 -9.53
C TYR A 454 0.09 16.02 -8.02
N ASP A 455 1.06 15.62 -7.19
CA ASP A 455 0.92 15.62 -5.74
C ASP A 455 2.28 15.72 -5.01
N VAL A 456 2.53 16.87 -4.38
CA VAL A 456 3.65 17.08 -3.45
C VAL A 456 3.08 17.49 -2.11
N SER A 457 2.74 16.50 -1.30
CA SER A 457 2.17 16.71 0.03
C SER A 457 3.23 16.85 1.14
N THR A 458 4.52 16.89 0.79
CA THR A 458 5.62 17.20 1.72
C THR A 458 6.67 18.12 1.12
N TRP A 459 7.15 19.01 1.98
CA TRP A 459 8.49 19.58 1.96
C TRP A 459 9.05 19.51 3.40
N THR A 460 10.30 19.06 3.51
CA THR A 460 11.19 18.87 4.68
C THR A 460 10.51 18.70 6.06
N PHE A 461 10.52 17.47 6.60
CA PHE A 461 9.84 17.13 7.86
C PHE A 461 10.40 17.84 9.09
N THR A 462 11.67 18.23 9.07
CA THR A 462 12.24 19.02 10.16
C THR A 462 11.49 20.35 10.34
N HIS A 463 11.00 20.95 9.25
CA HIS A 463 10.13 22.15 9.31
C HIS A 463 8.71 21.81 9.74
N ALA A 464 8.15 20.70 9.24
CA ALA A 464 6.81 20.26 9.64
C ALA A 464 6.72 19.98 11.15
N PHE A 465 7.77 19.41 11.73
CA PHE A 465 7.90 19.20 13.17
C PHE A 465 8.42 20.44 13.91
N ASP A 466 8.85 21.50 13.23
CA ASP A 466 9.46 22.68 13.85
C ASP A 466 10.60 22.29 14.84
N ILE A 467 11.49 21.42 14.39
CA ILE A 467 12.63 20.93 15.17
C ILE A 467 13.93 21.55 14.63
N PRO A 468 14.71 22.24 15.47
CA PRO A 468 16.04 22.70 15.11
C PRO A 468 16.92 21.53 14.67
N VAL A 469 17.58 21.69 13.53
CA VAL A 469 18.50 20.69 12.97
C VAL A 469 19.79 21.36 12.50
N THR A 470 20.92 20.70 12.71
CA THR A 470 22.24 21.12 12.24
C THR A 470 22.86 19.98 11.44
N ARG A 471 23.35 20.30 10.23
CA ARG A 471 24.15 19.37 9.41
C ARG A 471 25.57 19.29 9.96
N LEU A 472 26.08 18.08 10.14
CA LEU A 472 27.46 17.84 10.57
C LEU A 472 28.27 17.31 9.40
N THR A 473 29.46 17.87 9.20
CA THR A 473 30.47 17.40 8.23
C THR A 473 31.62 16.63 8.90
N SER A 474 31.60 16.55 10.24
CA SER A 474 32.59 15.86 11.09
C SER A 474 31.94 15.47 12.42
N LEU A 475 32.27 14.28 12.95
CA LEU A 475 31.81 13.80 14.27
C LEU A 475 32.84 14.08 15.38
N LYS A 476 33.93 14.79 15.09
CA LYS A 476 35.03 15.03 16.06
C LYS A 476 34.57 15.72 17.35
N ASP A 477 33.58 16.60 17.25
CA ASP A 477 33.11 17.45 18.35
C ASP A 477 31.79 16.97 18.96
N VAL A 478 31.34 15.76 18.61
CA VAL A 478 30.05 15.23 19.03
C VAL A 478 30.19 13.75 19.39
N GLN A 479 29.77 13.39 20.60
CA GLN A 479 29.77 12.00 21.05
C GLN A 479 28.38 11.38 20.86
N LEU A 480 28.34 10.18 20.29
CA LEU A 480 27.13 9.37 20.13
C LEU A 480 27.10 8.27 21.18
N SER A 481 25.90 7.81 21.55
CA SER A 481 25.74 6.57 22.29
C SER A 481 26.25 5.36 21.49
N ASP A 482 26.66 4.29 22.19
CA ASP A 482 27.16 3.08 21.54
C ASP A 482 26.08 2.31 20.75
N GLN A 483 24.81 2.53 21.10
CA GLN A 483 23.66 1.85 20.51
C GLN A 483 22.60 2.87 20.07
N PRO A 484 21.82 2.55 19.02
CA PRO A 484 20.69 3.37 18.63
C PRO A 484 19.63 3.38 19.73
N VAL A 485 18.84 4.44 19.75
CA VAL A 485 17.80 4.69 20.74
C VAL A 485 16.42 4.61 20.11
N SER A 486 15.45 4.20 20.92
CA SER A 486 14.05 4.26 20.59
C SER A 486 13.38 5.47 21.24
N ALA A 487 12.34 5.99 20.61
CA ALA A 487 11.55 7.06 21.16
C ALA A 487 11.01 6.75 22.56
N GLU A 488 11.12 7.71 23.47
CA GLU A 488 10.63 7.60 24.83
C GLU A 488 9.29 8.32 24.97
N LYS A 489 8.32 7.65 25.61
CA LYS A 489 7.07 8.31 25.99
C LYS A 489 7.32 9.22 27.18
N ILE A 490 7.33 10.52 26.93
CA ILE A 490 7.37 11.55 27.98
C ILE A 490 6.07 11.46 28.81
N ARG A 491 6.21 11.36 30.12
CA ARG A 491 5.10 11.35 31.08
C ARG A 491 5.27 12.47 32.08
N GLY A 492 4.16 13.08 32.46
CA GLY A 492 4.07 14.03 33.57
C GLY A 492 3.02 13.58 34.57
N SER A 493 3.09 14.15 35.76
CA SER A 493 2.06 14.00 36.79
C SER A 493 1.91 15.32 37.54
N VAL A 494 0.67 15.65 37.92
CA VAL A 494 0.44 16.74 38.87
C VAL A 494 0.83 16.23 40.27
N ILE A 495 1.71 16.97 40.95
CA ILE A 495 2.16 16.66 42.30
C ILE A 495 1.78 17.82 43.20
N GLY A 496 0.99 17.55 44.24
CA GLY A 496 0.57 18.55 45.22
C GLY A 496 -0.91 18.48 45.54
N GLU A 497 -1.37 19.43 46.35
CA GLU A 497 -2.78 19.66 46.67
C GLU A 497 -3.28 20.92 45.95
N LYS A 498 -4.60 21.16 46.03
CA LYS A 498 -5.24 22.34 45.47
C LYS A 498 -4.52 23.63 45.86
N SER A 499 -4.15 24.42 44.87
CA SER A 499 -3.37 25.64 45.10
C SER A 499 -4.26 26.84 45.41
N SER A 500 -3.80 27.71 46.32
CA SER A 500 -4.41 29.03 46.55
C SER A 500 -3.78 30.14 45.69
N VAL A 501 -2.81 29.81 44.84
CA VAL A 501 -2.09 30.75 43.97
C VAL A 501 -2.17 30.31 42.51
N ALA A 502 -2.11 31.27 41.58
CA ALA A 502 -2.10 30.99 40.15
C ALA A 502 -0.71 30.52 39.69
N TYR A 503 -0.68 29.50 38.82
CA TYR A 503 0.53 29.07 38.13
C TYR A 503 0.67 29.76 36.78
N LEU A 504 1.89 30.20 36.47
CA LEU A 504 2.27 30.68 35.15
C LEU A 504 3.42 29.81 34.64
N PHE A 505 3.26 29.23 33.46
CA PHE A 505 4.30 28.45 32.79
C PHE A 505 4.34 28.83 31.31
N ARG A 506 5.49 28.56 30.68
CA ARG A 506 5.70 28.83 29.26
C ARG A 506 4.86 27.87 28.42
N TRP A 507 4.44 28.34 27.25
CA TRP A 507 3.65 27.56 26.29
C TRP A 507 4.53 27.01 25.15
N ASN A 508 5.55 26.26 25.54
CA ASN A 508 6.64 25.83 24.65
C ASN A 508 6.69 24.32 24.39
N GLU A 509 6.09 23.50 25.25
CA GLU A 509 6.06 22.04 25.11
C GLU A 509 4.79 21.59 24.37
N TYR A 510 4.87 20.61 23.47
CA TYR A 510 3.70 20.14 22.71
C TYR A 510 2.53 19.69 23.60
N SER A 511 2.83 19.13 24.77
CA SER A 511 1.84 18.67 25.76
C SER A 511 1.36 19.76 26.73
N THR A 512 1.73 21.04 26.53
CA THR A 512 1.29 22.14 27.41
C THR A 512 -0.24 22.21 27.58
N PRO A 513 -1.08 22.06 26.53
CA PRO A 513 -2.54 22.06 26.70
C PRO A 513 -3.04 20.92 27.59
N GLU A 514 -2.46 19.73 27.47
CA GLU A 514 -2.78 18.56 28.29
C GLU A 514 -2.37 18.80 29.76
N ALA A 515 -1.18 19.35 29.99
CA ALA A 515 -0.72 19.72 31.32
C ALA A 515 -1.63 20.78 31.97
N LEU A 516 -2.06 21.81 31.22
CA LEU A 516 -3.01 22.80 31.72
C LEU A 516 -4.34 22.15 32.12
N TYR A 517 -4.88 21.26 31.28
CA TYR A 517 -6.13 20.55 31.56
C TYR A 517 -6.03 19.73 32.86
N HIS A 518 -4.94 18.98 33.04
CA HIS A 518 -4.72 18.22 34.27
C HIS A 518 -4.59 19.11 35.51
N LEU A 519 -3.86 20.23 35.42
CA LEU A 519 -3.76 21.19 36.52
C LEU A 519 -5.14 21.78 36.90
N GLN A 520 -5.95 22.16 35.91
CA GLN A 520 -7.29 22.71 36.13
C GLN A 520 -8.25 21.68 36.73
N ASN A 521 -8.08 20.39 36.41
CA ASN A 521 -8.92 19.32 36.95
C ASN A 521 -8.62 19.02 38.43
N GLU A 522 -7.35 19.14 38.84
CA GLU A 522 -6.93 18.89 40.24
C GLU A 522 -7.18 20.08 41.19
N GLY A 523 -7.23 21.32 40.67
CA GLY A 523 -7.62 22.51 41.42
C GLY A 523 -6.54 23.58 41.51
#